data_AF-A0A7X3I7I5-F1
#
_entry.id   AF-A0A7X3I7I5-F1
#
_cell.length_a   1.000
_cell.length_b   1.000
_cell.length_c   1.000
_cell.angle_alpha   90.00
_cell.angle_beta   90.00
_cell.angle_gamma   90.00
#
_symmetry.space_group_name_H-M   'P 1'
#
loop_
_entity.id
_entity.type
_entity.pdbx_description
1 polymer ?
#
loop_
_entity_poly.entity_id
_entity_poly.type
_entity_poly.pdbx_seq_one_letter_code
_entity_poly.pdbx_strand_id
1 'polypeptide(L)'
;MQGSERTKIGPVLMAAAAACGLGACNTSNPVLTTGSIAGRAPPMVVSDAERDCLGRAMYFESNRSDEGGLIAVGTVVMNRLENAIFPGGICAVVGQPGQFAAGVLTKPMQEKDLQKVADAADAVLAGERHPQVGKAMYFHTAGRHYPYPNMHYVAVAGGNAFYEKRDARAAKSGSRAENKPDTAAPASIPTFAAASMAAAQ
;
A
#
# COMPACT_ATOMS: atom_id res chain seq x y z
N MET A 1 70.81 23.37 -11.85
CA MET A 1 70.64 24.56 -12.73
C MET A 1 69.40 24.29 -13.58
N GLN A 2 68.23 24.74 -13.13
CA GLN A 2 67.60 26.02 -13.48
C GLN A 2 67.22 26.11 -14.96
N GLY A 3 65.95 26.38 -15.26
CA GLY A 3 65.53 26.78 -16.60
C GLY A 3 64.04 26.65 -16.89
N SER A 4 63.19 27.28 -16.07
CA SER A 4 61.84 27.71 -16.46
C SER A 4 61.97 29.00 -17.27
N GLU A 5 61.25 29.18 -18.40
CA GLU A 5 60.68 30.47 -18.90
C GLU A 5 59.78 30.16 -20.13
N ARG A 6 58.45 30.39 -20.07
CA ARG A 6 57.66 31.62 -20.36
C ARG A 6 56.92 31.60 -21.72
N THR A 7 55.63 31.32 -21.61
CA THR A 7 54.45 32.02 -22.16
C THR A 7 54.60 33.04 -23.29
N LYS A 8 53.75 32.89 -24.34
CA LYS A 8 53.18 34.01 -25.11
C LYS A 8 51.67 33.84 -25.33
N ILE A 9 51.00 34.99 -25.28
CA ILE A 9 49.56 35.25 -25.20
C ILE A 9 48.98 35.47 -26.61
N GLY A 10 47.70 35.13 -26.81
CA GLY A 10 46.90 35.62 -27.95
C GLY A 10 45.39 35.39 -27.72
N PRO A 11 44.52 36.42 -27.81
CA PRO A 11 43.10 36.32 -27.48
C PRO A 11 42.23 36.10 -28.72
N VAL A 12 41.14 35.33 -28.62
CA VAL A 12 40.00 35.48 -29.54
C VAL A 12 38.70 35.31 -28.75
N LEU A 13 38.01 36.44 -28.62
CA LEU A 13 36.61 36.55 -28.24
C LEU A 13 35.79 36.39 -29.53
N MET A 14 34.87 35.44 -29.61
CA MET A 14 33.74 35.48 -30.55
C MET A 14 32.54 34.77 -29.94
N ALA A 15 31.52 35.56 -29.63
CA ALA A 15 30.18 35.11 -29.30
C ALA A 15 29.40 34.90 -30.61
N ALA A 16 28.64 33.81 -30.71
CA ALA A 16 27.49 33.70 -31.61
C ALA A 16 26.48 32.71 -31.04
N ALA A 17 25.32 33.24 -30.65
CA ALA A 17 24.14 32.46 -30.35
C ALA A 17 23.45 32.04 -31.66
N ALA A 18 23.00 30.79 -31.74
CA ALA A 18 21.99 30.34 -32.69
C ALA A 18 21.08 29.32 -32.00
N ALA A 19 19.80 29.66 -31.90
CA ALA A 19 18.72 28.85 -31.38
C ALA A 19 18.13 27.92 -32.46
N CYS A 20 17.20 27.06 -32.00
CA CYS A 20 16.31 26.16 -32.76
C CYS A 20 16.87 24.80 -33.16
N GLY A 21 16.47 23.80 -32.39
CA GLY A 21 16.44 22.39 -32.76
C GLY A 21 15.50 21.62 -31.83
N LEU A 22 14.19 21.78 -32.02
CA LEU A 22 13.19 20.84 -31.49
C LEU A 22 13.33 19.52 -32.26
N GLY A 23 14.23 18.65 -31.77
CA GLY A 23 14.35 17.28 -32.22
C GLY A 23 13.71 16.35 -31.19
N ALA A 24 12.42 16.07 -31.36
CA ALA A 24 11.72 15.05 -30.61
C ALA A 24 12.21 13.67 -31.06
N CYS A 25 13.14 13.07 -30.32
CA CYS A 25 13.40 11.64 -30.42
C CYS A 25 12.38 10.93 -29.53
N ASN A 26 11.37 10.35 -30.18
CA ASN A 26 10.45 9.37 -29.62
C ASN A 26 11.22 8.31 -28.83
N THR A 27 11.26 8.42 -27.51
CA THR A 27 11.49 7.27 -26.64
C THR A 27 10.17 6.51 -26.59
N SER A 28 9.99 5.64 -27.58
CA SER A 28 9.09 4.49 -27.45
C SER A 28 9.66 3.64 -26.32
N ASN A 29 9.33 3.97 -25.07
CA ASN A 29 9.51 3.04 -23.96
C ASN A 29 8.69 1.80 -24.32
N PRO A 30 9.27 0.60 -24.42
CA PRO A 30 8.46 -0.59 -24.36
C PRO A 30 7.97 -0.64 -22.91
N VAL A 31 6.75 -0.16 -22.68
CA VAL A 31 5.99 -0.58 -21.51
C VAL A 31 5.72 -2.06 -21.73
N LEU A 32 6.64 -2.91 -21.27
CA LEU A 32 6.32 -4.28 -20.88
C LEU A 32 5.35 -4.13 -19.69
N THR A 33 4.07 -3.98 -20.01
CA THR A 33 2.99 -4.27 -19.07
C THR A 33 2.94 -5.80 -18.94
N THR A 34 3.81 -6.34 -18.08
CA THR A 34 3.49 -7.59 -17.42
C THR A 34 2.38 -7.25 -16.43
N GLY A 35 1.19 -7.79 -16.67
CA GLY A 35 -0.08 -7.33 -16.11
C GLY A 35 -0.06 -7.09 -14.60
N SER A 36 -0.34 -5.85 -14.22
CA SER A 36 -0.79 -5.53 -12.86
C SER A 36 -2.19 -6.12 -12.68
N ILE A 37 -2.25 -7.32 -12.12
CA ILE A 37 -3.50 -7.90 -11.62
C ILE A 37 -4.01 -6.94 -10.52
N ALA A 38 -5.21 -6.39 -10.68
CA ALA A 38 -5.80 -5.49 -9.69
C ALA A 38 -5.85 -6.19 -8.32
N GLY A 39 -5.19 -5.61 -7.32
CA GLY A 39 -5.16 -6.14 -5.95
C GLY A 39 -3.84 -6.79 -5.51
N ARG A 40 -2.83 -6.89 -6.37
CA ARG A 40 -1.49 -7.38 -5.99
C ARG A 40 -0.49 -6.22 -5.89
N ALA A 41 0.27 -6.17 -4.80
CA ALA A 41 1.38 -5.21 -4.64
C ALA A 41 2.58 -5.62 -5.54
N PRO A 42 3.48 -4.70 -5.89
CA PRO A 42 4.70 -5.07 -6.63
C PRO A 42 5.54 -6.07 -5.81
N PRO A 43 6.15 -7.07 -6.47
CA PRO A 43 7.00 -8.03 -5.78
C PRO A 43 8.25 -7.34 -5.23
N MET A 44 8.73 -7.82 -4.08
CA MET A 44 9.89 -7.27 -3.39
C MET A 44 10.99 -8.33 -3.28
N VAL A 45 12.22 -7.92 -3.55
CA VAL A 45 13.41 -8.74 -3.27
C VAL A 45 14.00 -8.28 -1.94
N VAL A 46 14.12 -9.19 -0.99
CA VAL A 46 14.65 -8.95 0.35
C VAL A 46 15.73 -9.97 0.70
N SER A 47 16.50 -9.73 1.75
CA SER A 47 17.45 -10.72 2.25
C SER A 47 16.72 -11.88 2.95
N ASP A 48 17.40 -13.02 3.10
CA ASP A 48 16.87 -14.16 3.84
C ASP A 48 16.50 -13.80 5.29
N ALA A 49 17.26 -12.89 5.90
CA ALA A 49 16.98 -12.40 7.25
C ALA A 49 15.65 -11.62 7.33
N GLU A 50 15.40 -10.73 6.36
CA GLU A 50 14.15 -9.96 6.28
C GLU A 50 12.95 -10.88 6.02
N ARG A 51 13.13 -11.87 5.15
CA ARG A 51 12.14 -12.92 4.89
C ARG A 51 11.84 -13.75 6.12
N ASP A 52 12.86 -14.15 6.88
CA ASP A 52 12.68 -14.90 8.14
C ASP A 52 11.94 -14.05 9.19
N CYS A 53 12.31 -12.78 9.38
CA CYS A 53 11.58 -11.86 10.26
C CYS A 53 10.09 -11.76 9.90
N LEU A 54 9.76 -11.67 8.61
CA LEU A 54 8.38 -11.66 8.14
C LEU A 54 7.64 -12.95 8.50
N GLY A 55 8.21 -14.10 8.13
CA GLY A 55 7.61 -15.41 8.39
C GLY A 55 7.38 -15.66 9.88
N ARG A 56 8.34 -15.25 10.72
CA ARG A 56 8.24 -15.38 12.18
C ARG A 56 7.11 -14.53 12.76
N ALA A 57 6.96 -13.29 12.31
CA ALA A 57 5.81 -12.46 12.70
C ALA A 57 4.49 -13.15 12.31
N MET A 58 4.38 -13.62 11.06
CA MET A 58 3.19 -14.33 10.60
C MET A 58 2.88 -15.55 11.48
N TYR A 59 3.89 -16.36 11.80
CA TYR A 59 3.76 -17.58 12.60
C TYR A 59 3.35 -17.34 14.06
N PHE A 60 3.94 -16.34 14.72
CA PHE A 60 3.70 -16.11 16.15
C PHE A 60 2.48 -15.23 16.44
N GLU A 61 2.04 -14.42 15.49
CA GLU A 61 0.88 -13.54 15.67
C GLU A 61 -0.45 -14.13 15.20
N SER A 62 -0.43 -15.21 14.42
CA SER A 62 -1.66 -15.79 13.86
C SER A 62 -1.89 -17.22 14.32
N ASN A 63 -3.15 -17.68 14.18
CA ASN A 63 -3.44 -19.10 14.22
C ASN A 63 -2.84 -19.80 13.00
N ARG A 64 -1.78 -20.57 13.22
CA ARG A 64 -0.99 -21.27 12.20
C ARG A 64 -1.78 -22.24 11.32
N SER A 65 -2.98 -22.66 11.72
CA SER A 65 -3.85 -23.52 10.90
C SER A 65 -4.68 -22.73 9.87
N ASP A 66 -4.67 -21.40 9.93
CA ASP A 66 -5.38 -20.49 9.04
C ASP A 66 -4.37 -19.73 8.17
N GLU A 67 -4.29 -20.10 6.90
CA GLU A 67 -3.41 -19.44 5.92
C GLU A 67 -3.81 -17.98 5.69
N GLY A 68 -5.10 -17.66 5.68
CA GLY A 68 -5.59 -16.28 5.61
C GLY A 68 -5.09 -15.46 6.80
N GLY A 69 -5.01 -16.08 7.98
CA GLY A 69 -4.40 -15.51 9.19
C GLY A 69 -2.93 -15.13 9.02
N LEU A 70 -2.13 -16.00 8.40
CA LEU A 70 -0.72 -15.72 8.09
C LEU A 70 -0.61 -14.51 7.16
N ILE A 71 -1.31 -14.55 6.02
CA ILE A 71 -1.29 -13.47 5.02
C ILE A 71 -1.82 -12.15 5.61
N ALA A 72 -2.80 -12.20 6.52
CA ALA A 72 -3.34 -11.02 7.19
C ALA A 72 -2.30 -10.32 8.08
N VAL A 73 -1.52 -11.08 8.87
CA VAL A 73 -0.41 -10.51 9.65
C VAL A 73 0.69 -9.99 8.73
N GLY A 74 1.07 -10.75 7.69
CA GLY A 74 2.05 -10.31 6.70
C GLY A 74 1.64 -8.99 6.04
N THR A 75 0.36 -8.85 5.69
CA THR A 75 -0.22 -7.60 5.16
C THR A 75 -0.02 -6.42 6.12
N VAL A 76 -0.21 -6.60 7.42
CA VAL A 76 0.04 -5.54 8.41
C VAL A 76 1.52 -5.15 8.46
N VAL A 77 2.44 -6.12 8.44
CA VAL A 77 3.89 -5.84 8.44
C VAL A 77 4.27 -5.03 7.21
N MET A 78 3.72 -5.40 6.05
CA MET A 78 3.92 -4.68 4.80
C MET A 78 3.33 -3.27 4.82
N ASN A 79 2.11 -3.10 5.32
CA ASN A 79 1.49 -1.78 5.50
C ASN A 79 2.31 -0.87 6.43
N ARG A 80 2.93 -1.45 7.47
CA ARG A 80 3.82 -0.70 8.36
C ARG A 80 5.10 -0.31 7.65
N LEU A 81 5.74 -1.23 6.92
CA LEU A 81 6.95 -0.94 6.14
C LEU A 81 6.75 0.20 5.15
N GLU A 82 5.58 0.26 4.51
CA GLU A 82 5.22 1.29 3.53
C GLU A 82 4.85 2.64 4.17
N ASN A 83 4.68 2.70 5.50
CA ASN A 83 4.25 3.91 6.20
C ASN A 83 5.39 4.57 6.99
N ALA A 84 5.60 5.87 6.74
CA ALA A 84 6.70 6.66 7.31
C ALA A 84 6.72 6.76 8.85
N ILE A 85 5.64 6.42 9.56
CA ILE A 85 5.64 6.41 11.04
C ILE A 85 6.33 5.18 11.63
N PHE A 86 6.59 4.15 10.82
CA PHE A 86 7.28 2.94 11.24
C PHE A 86 8.73 2.92 10.72
N PRO A 87 9.60 2.11 11.34
CA PRO A 87 10.97 1.93 10.87
C PRO A 87 11.02 1.37 9.44
N GLY A 88 12.08 1.73 8.71
CA GLY A 88 12.40 1.07 7.45
C GLY A 88 13.00 -0.32 7.70
N GLY A 89 12.47 -1.33 7.00
CA GLY A 89 12.88 -2.74 7.10
C GLY A 89 11.87 -3.61 7.85
N ILE A 90 11.62 -4.80 7.34
CA ILE A 90 10.72 -5.80 7.92
C ILE A 90 11.22 -6.20 9.31
N CYS A 91 12.51 -6.53 9.45
CA CYS A 91 13.06 -6.90 10.76
C CYS A 91 12.96 -5.75 11.77
N ALA A 92 13.12 -4.50 11.32
CA ALA A 92 12.97 -3.33 12.18
C ALA A 92 11.52 -3.12 12.65
N VAL A 93 10.53 -3.36 11.76
CA VAL A 93 9.10 -3.35 12.11
C VAL A 93 8.76 -4.46 13.10
N VAL A 94 9.21 -5.70 12.83
CA VAL A 94 8.91 -6.88 13.66
C VAL A 94 9.63 -6.81 15.01
N GLY A 95 10.82 -6.24 15.04
CA GLY A 95 11.65 -6.08 16.24
C GLY A 95 11.22 -4.95 17.17
N GLN A 96 10.18 -4.17 16.84
CA GLN A 96 9.73 -3.09 17.71
C GLN A 96 9.27 -3.62 19.08
N PRO A 97 9.75 -3.05 20.20
CA PRO A 97 9.42 -3.53 21.54
C PRO A 97 7.91 -3.55 21.80
N GLY A 98 7.37 -4.71 22.19
CA GLY A 98 5.97 -4.87 22.58
C GLY A 98 4.94 -4.81 21.45
N GLN A 99 5.37 -4.72 20.19
CA GLN A 99 4.48 -4.65 19.03
C GLN A 99 4.05 -6.03 18.50
N PHE A 100 4.88 -7.04 18.78
CA PHE A 100 4.73 -8.44 18.41
C PHE A 100 5.02 -9.32 19.66
N ALA A 101 4.77 -10.61 19.55
CA ALA A 101 4.91 -11.61 20.59
C ALA A 101 6.31 -11.57 21.20
N ALA A 102 6.39 -11.74 22.52
CA ALA A 102 7.66 -11.81 23.22
C ALA A 102 8.53 -12.93 22.62
N GLY A 103 9.73 -12.59 22.16
CA GLY A 103 10.64 -13.52 21.48
C GLY A 103 10.27 -13.85 20.03
N VAL A 104 9.48 -13.01 19.35
CA VAL A 104 9.12 -13.21 17.93
C VAL A 104 10.34 -13.44 17.04
N LEU A 105 11.49 -12.82 17.31
CA LEU A 105 12.75 -13.00 16.56
C LEU A 105 13.68 -14.10 17.10
N THR A 106 13.38 -14.69 18.27
CA THR A 106 14.30 -15.66 18.92
C THR A 106 13.69 -17.04 19.19
N LYS A 107 12.38 -17.15 19.39
CA LYS A 107 11.71 -18.42 19.68
C LYS A 107 11.75 -19.39 18.49
N PRO A 108 12.01 -20.69 18.69
CA PRO A 108 11.97 -21.63 17.57
C PRO A 108 10.55 -21.77 17.00
N MET A 109 10.44 -21.85 15.67
CA MET A 109 9.23 -22.31 15.01
C MET A 109 9.20 -23.85 15.02
N GLN A 110 8.02 -24.44 14.86
CA GLN A 110 7.91 -25.90 14.76
C GLN A 110 8.27 -26.36 13.35
N GLU A 111 9.08 -27.40 13.24
CA GLU A 111 9.58 -27.97 11.97
C GLU A 111 8.44 -28.20 10.95
N LYS A 112 7.33 -28.78 11.42
CA LYS A 112 6.15 -29.09 10.59
C LYS A 112 5.49 -27.88 9.93
N ASP A 113 5.74 -26.67 10.44
CA ASP A 113 5.12 -25.43 9.96
C ASP A 113 6.09 -24.59 9.11
N LEU A 114 7.40 -24.92 9.08
CA LEU A 114 8.43 -24.09 8.44
C LEU A 114 8.14 -23.84 6.96
N GLN A 115 7.85 -24.89 6.19
CA GLN A 115 7.60 -24.76 4.75
C GLN A 115 6.40 -23.87 4.46
N LYS A 116 5.27 -24.13 5.15
CA LYS A 116 4.05 -23.33 5.01
C LYS A 116 4.28 -21.85 5.34
N VAL A 117 5.04 -21.56 6.39
CA VAL A 117 5.36 -20.17 6.78
C VAL A 117 6.26 -19.52 5.73
N ALA A 118 7.25 -20.25 5.23
CA ALA A 118 8.12 -19.83 4.13
C ALA A 118 7.30 -19.49 2.87
N ASP A 119 6.40 -20.37 2.45
CA ASP A 119 5.56 -20.19 1.26
C ASP A 119 4.63 -18.97 1.42
N ALA A 120 4.02 -18.80 2.60
CA ALA A 120 3.17 -17.65 2.89
C ALA A 120 3.98 -16.34 2.91
N ALA A 121 5.19 -16.34 3.48
CA ALA A 121 6.07 -15.18 3.47
C ALA A 121 6.47 -14.80 2.03
N ASP A 122 6.78 -15.78 1.19
CA ASP A 122 7.08 -15.57 -0.23
C ASP A 122 5.87 -15.01 -0.99
N ALA A 123 4.66 -15.50 -0.71
CA ALA A 123 3.44 -14.98 -1.29
C ALA A 123 3.24 -13.49 -0.98
N VAL A 124 3.44 -13.10 0.29
CA VAL A 124 3.35 -11.70 0.73
C VAL A 124 4.45 -10.85 0.10
N LEU A 125 5.69 -11.34 0.04
CA LEU A 125 6.81 -10.64 -0.62
C LEU A 125 6.57 -10.50 -2.13
N ALA A 126 5.92 -11.47 -2.76
CA ALA A 126 5.47 -11.41 -4.15
C ALA A 126 4.21 -10.53 -4.35
N GLY A 127 3.75 -9.86 -3.30
CA GLY A 127 2.71 -8.85 -3.34
C GLY A 127 1.32 -9.30 -2.93
N GLU A 128 1.15 -10.55 -2.50
CA GLU A 128 -0.12 -11.03 -1.97
C GLU A 128 -0.53 -10.27 -0.71
N ARG A 129 -1.81 -9.94 -0.59
CA ARG A 129 -2.37 -9.22 0.54
C ARG A 129 -3.72 -9.82 0.91
N HIS A 130 -4.07 -9.79 2.19
CA HIS A 130 -5.36 -10.28 2.65
C HIS A 130 -6.46 -9.32 2.17
N PRO A 131 -7.51 -9.81 1.47
CA PRO A 131 -8.46 -8.96 0.74
C PRO A 131 -9.24 -8.00 1.64
N GLN A 132 -9.48 -8.38 2.90
CA GLN A 132 -10.26 -7.58 3.85
C GLN A 132 -9.40 -6.74 4.82
N VAL A 133 -8.09 -7.01 4.94
CA VAL A 133 -7.24 -6.26 5.89
C VAL A 133 -7.00 -4.83 5.39
N GLY A 134 -6.97 -4.64 4.08
CA GLY A 134 -6.82 -3.33 3.47
C GLY A 134 -5.58 -2.61 4.00
N LYS A 135 -5.78 -1.40 4.54
CA LYS A 135 -4.72 -0.54 5.09
C LYS A 135 -4.54 -0.66 6.60
N ALA A 136 -5.15 -1.66 7.24
CA ALA A 136 -4.98 -1.85 8.68
C ALA A 136 -3.49 -2.06 9.01
N MET A 137 -3.01 -1.34 10.02
CA MET A 137 -1.64 -1.44 10.54
C MET A 137 -1.62 -2.00 11.96
N TYR A 138 -2.80 -2.36 12.50
CA TYR A 138 -2.97 -2.77 13.87
C TYR A 138 -3.93 -3.95 13.95
N PHE A 139 -3.72 -4.80 14.95
CA PHE A 139 -4.60 -5.90 15.27
C PHE A 139 -4.52 -6.22 16.77
N HIS A 140 -5.45 -7.03 17.23
CA HIS A 140 -5.37 -7.69 18.53
C HIS A 140 -6.17 -9.00 18.47
N THR A 141 -6.08 -9.82 19.51
CA THR A 141 -6.88 -11.04 19.64
C THR A 141 -8.36 -10.74 19.45
N ALA A 142 -9.02 -11.49 18.57
CA ALA A 142 -10.44 -11.35 18.28
C ALA A 142 -11.28 -11.58 19.56
N GLY A 143 -12.41 -10.89 19.67
CA GLY A 143 -13.29 -10.97 20.84
C GLY A 143 -12.86 -10.13 22.05
N ARG A 144 -11.66 -9.54 22.03
CA ARG A 144 -11.28 -8.56 23.06
C ARG A 144 -11.84 -7.18 22.74
N HIS A 145 -12.40 -6.51 23.75
CA HIS A 145 -12.91 -5.15 23.65
C HIS A 145 -11.92 -4.14 24.24
N TYR A 146 -11.72 -3.02 23.55
CA TYR A 146 -10.94 -1.88 24.01
C TYR A 146 -11.76 -0.59 23.87
N PRO A 147 -11.82 0.27 24.90
CA PRO A 147 -12.71 1.44 24.91
C PRO A 147 -12.12 2.65 24.15
N TYR A 148 -11.45 2.42 23.02
CA TYR A 148 -10.87 3.49 22.21
C TYR A 148 -11.77 3.83 21.01
N PRO A 149 -12.22 5.09 20.87
CA PRO A 149 -13.16 5.47 19.82
C PRO A 149 -12.51 5.59 18.43
N ASN A 150 -11.18 5.48 18.34
CA ASN A 150 -10.42 5.63 17.10
C ASN A 150 -10.10 4.30 16.40
N MET A 151 -10.57 3.16 16.90
CA MET A 151 -10.32 1.85 16.32
C MET A 151 -11.43 1.47 15.32
N HIS A 152 -11.12 1.48 14.03
CA HIS A 152 -12.04 1.06 12.98
C HIS A 152 -11.69 -0.33 12.47
N TYR A 153 -12.46 -1.34 12.88
CA TYR A 153 -12.25 -2.73 12.49
C TYR A 153 -12.60 -2.96 11.01
N VAL A 154 -11.80 -3.76 10.34
CA VAL A 154 -11.94 -4.04 8.89
C VAL A 154 -11.99 -5.54 8.57
N ALA A 155 -11.37 -6.38 9.40
CA ALA A 155 -11.32 -7.82 9.18
C ALA A 155 -11.15 -8.61 10.48
N VAL A 156 -11.56 -9.87 10.45
CA VAL A 156 -11.21 -10.88 11.45
C VAL A 156 -10.62 -12.09 10.72
N ALA A 157 -9.40 -12.48 11.06
CA ALA A 157 -8.68 -13.61 10.45
C ALA A 157 -7.58 -14.11 11.41
N GLY A 158 -7.24 -15.40 11.36
CA GLY A 158 -6.15 -15.96 12.15
C GLY A 158 -6.28 -15.79 13.66
N GLY A 159 -7.50 -15.64 14.19
CA GLY A 159 -7.74 -15.34 15.61
C GLY A 159 -7.55 -13.88 16.01
N ASN A 160 -7.38 -12.97 15.06
CA ASN A 160 -7.18 -11.53 15.29
C ASN A 160 -8.29 -10.69 14.66
N ALA A 161 -8.55 -9.53 15.26
CA ALA A 161 -9.34 -8.46 14.68
C ALA A 161 -8.39 -7.32 14.23
N PHE A 162 -8.46 -6.96 12.95
CA PHE A 162 -7.61 -5.96 12.30
C PHE A 162 -8.33 -4.63 12.22
N TYR A 163 -7.61 -3.53 12.44
CA TYR A 163 -8.20 -2.19 12.48
C TYR A 163 -7.25 -1.08 12.01
N GLU A 164 -7.87 -0.02 11.54
CA GLU A 164 -7.24 1.27 11.27
C GLU A 164 -7.42 2.19 12.49
N LYS A 165 -6.39 2.96 12.83
CA LYS A 165 -6.54 4.07 13.77
C LYS A 165 -6.92 5.32 12.98
N ARG A 166 -8.10 5.89 13.24
CA ARG A 166 -8.57 7.13 12.61
C ARG A 166 -8.67 8.23 13.64
N ASP A 167 -8.19 9.43 13.32
CA ASP A 167 -8.35 10.56 14.22
C ASP A 167 -9.83 10.78 14.54
N ALA A 168 -10.16 10.95 15.82
CA ALA A 168 -11.55 11.12 16.27
C ALA A 168 -12.23 12.34 15.59
N ARG A 169 -11.45 13.33 15.14
CA ARG A 169 -11.94 14.47 14.35
C ARG A 169 -12.26 14.07 12.89
N ALA A 170 -11.42 13.24 12.27
CA ALA A 170 -11.65 12.72 10.92
C ALA A 170 -12.84 11.75 10.89
N ALA A 171 -13.04 10.94 11.93
CA ALA A 171 -14.20 10.05 12.08
C ALA A 171 -15.55 10.79 12.11
N LYS A 172 -15.58 12.00 12.69
CA LYS A 172 -16.76 12.89 12.66
C LYS A 172 -16.99 13.56 11.30
N SER A 173 -15.94 13.73 10.48
CA SER A 173 -16.04 14.29 9.13
C SER A 173 -16.63 13.27 8.14
N GLY A 174 -16.18 12.01 8.20
CA GLY A 174 -16.67 10.95 7.31
C GLY A 174 -18.15 10.60 7.52
N SER A 175 -18.63 10.60 8.77
CA SER A 175 -20.05 10.38 9.07
C SER A 175 -20.97 11.53 8.65
N ARG A 176 -20.44 12.74 8.42
CA ARG A 176 -21.20 13.87 7.87
C ARG A 176 -21.25 13.83 6.34
N ALA A 177 -20.21 13.29 5.70
CA ALA A 177 -20.16 13.13 4.24
C ALA A 177 -21.10 12.01 3.75
N GLU A 178 -21.20 10.91 4.50
CA GLU A 178 -22.07 9.75 4.17
C GLU A 178 -23.58 10.04 4.42
N ASN A 179 -23.91 10.98 5.31
CA ASN A 179 -25.30 11.32 5.69
C ASN A 179 -25.91 12.46 4.86
N LYS A 180 -25.40 12.75 3.66
CA LYS A 180 -26.08 13.66 2.74
C LYS A 180 -27.11 12.83 1.94
N PRO A 181 -28.43 12.98 2.16
CA PRO A 181 -29.40 12.35 1.28
C PRO A 181 -29.25 12.93 -0.12
N ASP A 182 -29.00 12.06 -1.10
CA ASP A 182 -29.00 12.41 -2.52
C ASP A 182 -30.41 12.82 -2.95
N THR A 183 -30.76 14.08 -2.69
CA THR A 183 -31.94 14.70 -3.28
C THR A 183 -31.48 15.51 -4.48
N ALA A 184 -31.48 14.87 -5.65
CA ALA A 184 -31.73 15.52 -6.93
C ALA A 184 -31.95 14.44 -8.01
N ALA A 185 -33.14 13.83 -8.00
CA ALA A 185 -33.68 13.24 -9.21
C ALA A 185 -33.97 14.37 -10.23
N PRO A 186 -33.63 14.23 -11.51
CA PRO A 186 -33.99 15.24 -12.51
C PRO A 186 -35.51 15.21 -12.76
N ALA A 187 -36.12 16.40 -12.76
CA ALA A 187 -37.55 16.59 -12.99
C ALA A 187 -37.93 16.19 -14.43
N SER A 188 -38.93 15.31 -14.54
CA SER A 188 -39.59 14.96 -15.79
C SER A 188 -40.35 16.16 -16.37
N ILE A 189 -40.13 16.47 -17.64
CA ILE A 189 -40.86 17.49 -18.40
C ILE A 189 -42.22 16.90 -18.84
N PRO A 190 -43.35 17.61 -18.73
CA PRO A 190 -44.62 17.12 -19.30
C PRO A 190 -44.65 17.36 -20.81
N THR A 191 -44.84 16.30 -21.59
CA THR A 191 -45.18 16.37 -23.02
C THR A 191 -46.65 16.76 -23.15
N PHE A 192 -46.93 17.96 -23.66
CA PHE A 192 -48.28 18.34 -24.08
C PHE A 192 -48.66 17.59 -25.36
N ALA A 193 -49.72 16.80 -25.30
CA ALA A 193 -50.36 16.17 -26.45
C ALA A 193 -51.12 17.21 -27.27
N ALA A 194 -50.83 17.30 -28.57
CA ALA A 194 -51.67 18.02 -29.53
C ALA A 194 -52.85 17.13 -29.93
N ALA A 195 -54.06 17.51 -29.50
CA ALA A 195 -55.30 16.88 -29.94
C ALA A 195 -55.62 17.31 -31.37
N SER A 196 -55.79 16.31 -32.25
CA SER A 196 -56.40 16.46 -33.55
C SER A 196 -57.92 16.61 -33.38
N MET A 197 -58.51 17.64 -33.98
CA MET A 197 -59.94 17.69 -34.24
C MET A 197 -60.16 17.96 -35.73
N ALA A 198 -60.75 16.96 -36.37
CA ALA A 198 -61.36 17.02 -37.68
C ALA A 198 -62.87 17.19 -37.53
N ALA A 199 -63.48 18.04 -38.38
CA ALA A 199 -64.87 18.06 -38.88
C ALA A 199 -65.18 19.52 -39.32
N ALA A 200 -65.95 19.84 -40.35
CA ALA A 200 -66.54 19.17 -41.50
C ALA A 200 -67.24 20.28 -42.35
N GLN A 201 -67.39 20.03 -43.64
CA GLN A 201 -68.22 20.73 -44.66
C GLN A 201 -67.72 22.07 -45.20
#